data_AF-A0A7S3YEE9-F1
#
_entry.id   AF-A0A7S3YEE9-F1
#
_cell.length_a   1.000
_cell.length_b   1.000
_cell.length_c   1.000
_cell.angle_alpha   90.00
_cell.angle_beta   90.00
_cell.angle_gamma   90.00
#
_symmetry.space_group_name_H-M   'P 1'
#
loop_
_entity.id
_entity.type
_entity.pdbx_description
1 polymer ?
#
loop_
_entity_poly.entity_id
_entity_poly.type
_entity_poly.pdbx_seq_one_letter_code
_entity_poly.pdbx_strand_id
1 'polypeptide(L)'
;WGRGDLLAEFDPSQHYTVVEGLKARAFTYGLGPWGRLWVRFGYDPYADPRARFYQEIDFRMTEGELATFKEKYRSACKEKDSNDQQQQELQVFGKVLKRQISFSFEHFNDKEIQEFIINHPRHTVCDHKHGWFDAPFDLALRKLVYAKIR
;
A
#
# COMPACT_ATOMS: atom_id res chain seq x y z
N TRP A 1 -3.82 1.56 10.33
CA TRP A 1 -3.23 0.21 10.11
C TRP A 1 -4.02 -0.54 9.05
N GLY A 2 -3.37 -0.98 7.97
CA GLY A 2 -4.00 -1.87 6.99
C GLY A 2 -4.22 -3.25 7.60
N ARG A 3 -5.31 -3.92 7.26
CA ARG A 3 -5.61 -5.26 7.82
C ARG A 3 -4.49 -6.26 7.52
N GLY A 4 -3.98 -6.28 6.29
CA GLY A 4 -2.92 -7.20 5.87
C GLY A 4 -1.62 -6.95 6.62
N ASP A 5 -1.22 -5.68 6.71
CA ASP A 5 0.03 -5.28 7.35
C ASP A 5 0.01 -5.57 8.84
N LEU A 6 -1.10 -5.27 9.52
CA LEU A 6 -1.24 -5.55 10.95
C LEU A 6 -1.25 -7.05 11.25
N LEU A 7 -1.98 -7.86 10.46
CA LEU A 7 -2.06 -9.30 10.70
C LEU A 7 -0.75 -10.02 10.39
N ALA A 8 0.12 -9.45 9.56
CA ALA A 8 1.44 -10.00 9.29
C ALA A 8 2.36 -9.99 10.52
N GLU A 9 2.06 -9.18 11.54
CA GLU A 9 2.82 -9.10 12.81
C GLU A 9 2.43 -10.21 13.81
N PHE A 10 1.34 -10.93 13.57
CA PHE A 10 0.79 -11.93 14.49
C PHE A 10 0.76 -13.33 13.86
N ASP A 11 0.84 -14.34 14.72
CA ASP A 11 0.65 -15.73 14.29
C ASP A 11 -0.77 -15.92 13.72
N PRO A 12 -0.96 -16.72 12.65
CA PRO A 12 -2.27 -16.98 12.06
C PRO A 12 -3.34 -17.43 13.06
N SER A 13 -2.98 -18.16 14.11
CA SER A 13 -3.92 -18.58 15.17
C SER A 13 -4.48 -17.40 15.98
N GLN A 14 -3.78 -16.27 16.02
CA GLN A 14 -4.16 -15.08 16.77
C GLN A 14 -4.98 -14.08 15.95
N HIS A 15 -5.05 -14.24 14.62
CA HIS A 15 -5.66 -13.26 13.72
C HIS A 15 -7.12 -12.95 14.09
N TYR A 16 -7.88 -13.96 14.48
CA TYR A 16 -9.27 -13.78 14.91
C TYR A 16 -9.35 -12.88 16.15
N THR A 17 -8.59 -13.20 17.20
CA THR A 17 -8.58 -12.44 18.46
C THR A 17 -8.14 -11.00 18.26
N VAL A 18 -7.13 -10.77 17.41
CA VAL A 18 -6.66 -9.42 17.07
C VAL A 18 -7.76 -8.62 16.38
N VAL A 19 -8.43 -9.20 15.39
CA VAL A 19 -9.53 -8.54 14.67
C VAL A 19 -10.71 -8.23 15.60
N GLU A 20 -11.10 -9.16 16.47
CA GLU A 20 -12.15 -8.91 17.46
C GLU A 20 -11.76 -7.80 18.44
N GLY A 21 -10.52 -7.79 18.93
CA GLY A 21 -10.01 -6.73 19.79
C GLY A 21 -10.02 -5.35 19.12
N LEU A 22 -9.72 -5.29 17.81
CA LEU A 22 -9.75 -4.05 17.04
C LEU A 22 -11.17 -3.51 16.87
N LYS A 23 -12.16 -4.36 16.64
CA LYS A 23 -13.57 -3.92 16.54
C LYS A 23 -14.04 -3.19 17.79
N ALA A 24 -13.49 -3.53 18.95
CA ALA A 24 -13.80 -2.86 20.22
C ALA A 24 -13.04 -1.54 20.45
N ARG A 25 -12.05 -1.19 19.61
CA ARG A 25 -11.14 -0.05 19.82
C ARG A 25 -10.92 0.85 18.59
N ALA A 26 -11.38 0.41 17.43
CA ALA A 26 -11.15 1.03 16.15
C ALA A 26 -12.32 0.77 15.20
N PHE A 27 -12.41 1.60 14.17
CA PHE A 27 -13.33 1.46 13.07
C PHE A 27 -12.58 1.52 11.74
N THR A 28 -13.27 1.22 10.65
CA THR A 28 -12.76 1.35 9.29
C THR A 28 -13.67 2.28 8.49
N TYR A 29 -13.09 3.16 7.69
CA TYR A 29 -13.87 3.86 6.65
C TYR A 29 -14.26 2.87 5.55
N GLY A 30 -15.39 3.10 4.88
CA GLY A 30 -15.80 2.27 3.74
C GLY A 30 -15.13 2.68 2.42
N LEU A 31 -14.79 3.96 2.28
CA LEU A 31 -14.22 4.60 1.09
C LEU A 31 -13.25 5.71 1.49
N GLY A 32 -12.59 6.29 0.49
CA GLY A 32 -11.68 7.41 0.65
C GLY A 32 -10.24 6.97 0.95
N PRO A 33 -9.36 7.93 1.32
CA PRO A 33 -7.92 7.72 1.44
C PRO A 33 -7.51 6.73 2.54
N TRP A 34 -8.42 6.49 3.50
CA TRP A 34 -8.26 5.53 4.60
C TRP A 34 -9.33 4.42 4.59
N GLY A 35 -10.00 4.20 3.44
CA GLY A 35 -11.18 3.33 3.26
C GLY A 35 -11.01 1.84 3.57
N ARG A 36 -9.84 1.41 4.08
CA ARG A 36 -9.49 0.02 4.44
C ARG A 36 -8.57 -0.08 5.65
N LEU A 37 -8.35 1.04 6.31
CA LEU A 37 -7.46 1.16 7.44
C LEU A 37 -8.27 1.12 8.73
N TRP A 38 -7.74 0.42 9.72
CA TRP A 38 -8.17 0.54 11.10
C TRP A 38 -7.74 1.90 11.65
N VAL A 39 -8.73 2.64 12.14
CA VAL A 39 -8.61 3.97 12.72
C VAL A 39 -9.12 3.89 14.15
N ARG A 40 -8.28 4.24 15.13
CA ARG A 40 -8.66 4.19 16.56
C ARG A 40 -9.81 5.14 16.86
N PHE A 41 -10.66 4.79 17.82
CA PHE A 41 -11.72 5.69 18.25
C PHE A 41 -11.18 7.03 18.77
N GLY A 42 -11.90 8.11 18.45
CA GLY A 42 -11.54 9.48 18.81
C GLY A 42 -10.39 10.09 17.98
N TYR A 43 -9.89 9.39 16.96
CA TYR A 43 -8.93 9.96 16.02
C TYR A 43 -9.60 10.27 14.68
N ASP A 44 -9.42 11.51 14.22
CA ASP A 44 -9.91 11.98 12.92
C ASP A 44 -8.74 12.30 11.97
N PRO A 45 -8.49 11.46 10.95
CA PRO A 45 -7.41 11.70 9.99
C PRO A 45 -7.70 12.87 9.03
N TYR A 46 -8.96 13.30 8.90
CA TYR A 46 -9.32 14.48 8.09
C TYR A 46 -8.95 15.79 8.79
N ALA A 47 -8.73 15.76 10.11
CA ALA A 47 -8.33 16.91 10.91
C ALA A 47 -6.81 16.98 11.21
N ASP A 48 -6.06 15.89 11.02
CA ASP A 48 -4.60 15.84 11.26
C ASP A 48 -3.80 15.80 9.94
N PRO A 49 -3.11 16.89 9.54
CA PRO A 49 -2.29 16.92 8.32
C PRO A 49 -1.11 15.93 8.30
N ARG A 50 -0.74 15.36 9.45
CA ARG A 50 0.28 14.30 9.53
C ARG A 50 -0.28 12.96 9.06
N ALA A 51 -1.60 12.79 9.07
CA ALA A 51 -2.28 11.59 8.58
C ALA A 51 -2.08 11.36 7.07
N ARG A 52 -1.58 12.37 6.33
CA ARG A 52 -1.27 12.26 4.90
C ARG A 52 -0.36 11.08 4.56
N PHE A 53 0.59 10.74 5.44
CA PHE A 53 1.52 9.63 5.21
C PHE A 53 0.89 8.24 5.45
N TYR A 54 -0.25 8.21 6.16
CA TYR A 54 -0.99 6.97 6.40
C TYR A 54 -2.04 6.71 5.31
N GLN A 55 -2.18 7.59 4.32
CA GLN A 55 -3.07 7.35 3.19
C GLN A 55 -2.58 6.14 2.38
N GLU A 56 -3.52 5.38 1.84
CA GLU A 56 -3.22 4.24 0.98
C GLU A 56 -3.56 4.52 -0.48
N ILE A 57 -2.74 3.99 -1.39
CA ILE A 57 -3.06 3.88 -2.81
C ILE A 57 -3.33 2.42 -3.17
N ASP A 58 -4.50 2.19 -3.78
CA ASP A 58 -4.88 0.88 -4.31
C ASP A 58 -4.37 0.72 -5.74
N PHE A 59 -3.47 -0.23 -5.93
CA PHE A 59 -2.89 -0.59 -7.22
C PHE A 59 -3.54 -1.89 -7.74
N ARG A 60 -4.04 -1.85 -8.98
CA ARG A 60 -4.67 -3.01 -9.61
C ARG A 60 -4.04 -3.30 -10.97
N MET A 61 -3.77 -4.57 -11.21
CA MET A 61 -3.26 -5.09 -12.47
C MET A 61 -4.26 -6.10 -13.02
N THR A 62 -4.35 -6.16 -14.35
CA THR A 62 -5.01 -7.26 -15.04
C THR A 62 -4.22 -8.56 -14.89
N GLU A 63 -4.84 -9.71 -15.17
CA GLU A 63 -4.13 -11.00 -15.16
C GLU A 63 -2.98 -11.03 -16.17
N GLY A 64 -3.18 -10.42 -17.35
CA GLY A 64 -2.13 -10.29 -18.37
C GLY A 64 -0.94 -9.47 -17.87
N GLU A 65 -1.19 -8.28 -17.29
CA GLU A 65 -0.12 -7.44 -16.73
C GLU A 65 0.65 -8.14 -15.60
N LEU A 66 -0.07 -8.86 -14.72
CA LEU A 66 0.57 -9.64 -13.67
C LEU A 66 1.45 -10.75 -14.26
N ALA A 67 0.97 -11.48 -15.27
CA ALA A 67 1.74 -12.54 -15.92
C ALA A 67 3.00 -11.98 -16.59
N THR A 68 2.88 -10.89 -17.35
CA THR A 68 4.01 -10.20 -17.98
C THR A 68 5.03 -9.71 -16.96
N PHE A 69 4.58 -9.15 -15.83
CA PHE A 69 5.48 -8.72 -14.75
C PHE A 69 6.26 -9.91 -14.19
N LYS A 70 5.56 -11.02 -13.87
CA LYS A 70 6.20 -12.22 -13.32
C LYS A 70 7.24 -12.81 -14.28
N GLU A 71 6.95 -12.78 -15.58
CA GLU A 71 7.87 -13.25 -16.61
C GLU A 71 9.12 -12.36 -16.72
N LYS A 72 8.96 -11.05 -16.83
CA LYS A 72 10.08 -10.09 -16.86
C LYS A 72 10.99 -10.22 -15.64
N TYR A 73 10.40 -10.29 -14.45
CA TYR A 73 11.16 -10.43 -13.21
C TYR A 73 11.95 -11.75 -13.18
N ARG A 74 11.33 -12.87 -13.56
CA ARG A 74 12.03 -14.16 -13.66
C ARG A 74 13.16 -14.12 -14.67
N SER A 75 12.96 -13.48 -15.82
CA SER A 75 14.02 -13.33 -16.83
C SER A 75 15.19 -12.48 -16.34
N ALA A 76 14.93 -11.43 -15.55
CA ALA A 76 15.99 -10.61 -14.92
C ALA A 76 16.75 -11.37 -13.82
N CYS A 77 16.09 -12.25 -13.07
CA CYS A 77 16.73 -13.07 -12.02
C CYS A 77 17.44 -14.32 -12.55
N LYS A 78 17.10 -14.81 -13.75
CA LYS A 78 17.73 -15.99 -14.37
C LYS A 78 19.24 -15.85 -14.63
N GLU A 79 19.79 -14.65 -14.55
CA GLU A 79 21.24 -14.42 -14.64
C GLU A 79 22.00 -14.67 -13.32
N LYS A 80 21.32 -14.92 -12.20
CA LYS A 80 21.94 -15.17 -10.89
C LYS A 80 21.38 -16.44 -10.25
N ASP A 81 22.24 -17.46 -10.22
CA ASP A 81 22.17 -18.72 -9.48
C ASP A 81 21.15 -19.80 -9.89
N SER A 82 21.72 -20.84 -10.49
CA SER A 82 21.37 -22.23 -10.28
C SER A 82 21.45 -22.59 -8.79
N ASN A 83 20.39 -23.25 -8.30
CA ASN A 83 20.27 -23.93 -7.00
C ASN A 83 19.54 -23.16 -5.88
N ASP A 84 18.25 -22.88 -6.07
CA ASP A 84 17.22 -23.18 -5.07
C ASP A 84 15.81 -23.06 -5.67
N GLN A 85 15.12 -24.19 -5.85
CA GLN A 85 13.76 -24.26 -6.40
C GLN A 85 12.68 -24.04 -5.34
N GLN A 86 12.83 -23.04 -4.48
CA GLN A 86 11.67 -22.52 -3.75
C GLN A 86 11.08 -21.38 -4.57
N GLN A 87 9.81 -21.54 -4.94
CA GLN A 87 9.00 -20.51 -5.59
C GLN A 87 8.84 -19.33 -4.63
N GLN A 88 9.88 -18.49 -4.52
CA GLN A 88 9.84 -17.31 -3.68
C GLN A 88 8.77 -16.38 -4.25
N GLU A 89 7.81 -16.01 -3.40
CA GLU A 89 6.77 -15.06 -3.80
C GLU A 89 7.44 -13.74 -4.20
N LEU A 90 7.20 -13.33 -5.44
CA LEU A 90 7.73 -12.08 -5.98
C LEU A 90 7.26 -10.91 -5.14
N GLN A 91 8.19 -10.05 -4.72
CA GLN A 91 7.91 -8.88 -3.90
C GLN A 91 8.04 -7.60 -4.73
N VAL A 92 7.16 -6.63 -4.50
CA VAL A 92 7.21 -5.28 -5.06
C VAL A 92 7.08 -4.28 -3.91
N PHE A 93 8.06 -3.40 -3.77
CA PHE A 93 8.18 -2.46 -2.63
C PHE A 93 8.01 -3.14 -1.26
N GLY A 94 8.50 -4.38 -1.11
CA GLY A 94 8.38 -5.14 0.14
C GLY A 94 7.03 -5.84 0.38
N LYS A 95 6.11 -5.83 -0.61
CA LYS A 95 4.84 -6.57 -0.54
C LYS A 95 4.72 -7.64 -1.61
N VAL A 96 4.07 -8.75 -1.28
CA VAL A 96 3.85 -9.85 -2.21
C VAL A 96 3.06 -9.35 -3.42
N LEU A 97 3.58 -9.62 -4.61
CA LEU A 97 2.98 -9.26 -5.87
C LEU A 97 1.66 -10.03 -6.07
N LYS A 98 0.56 -9.28 -6.04
CA LYS A 98 -0.80 -9.75 -6.29
C LYS A 98 -1.48 -8.83 -7.32
N ARG A 99 -2.62 -9.26 -7.86
CA ARG A 99 -3.43 -8.42 -8.77
C ARG A 99 -3.87 -7.11 -8.13
N GLN A 100 -4.13 -7.14 -6.82
CA GLN A 100 -4.53 -5.99 -6.04
C GLN A 100 -3.57 -5.84 -4.87
N ILE A 101 -2.93 -4.69 -4.78
CA ILE A 101 -1.96 -4.37 -3.73
C ILE A 101 -2.27 -2.95 -3.26
N SER A 102 -2.34 -2.75 -1.95
CA SER A 102 -2.47 -1.43 -1.35
C SER A 102 -1.16 -1.07 -0.67
N PHE A 103 -0.67 0.15 -0.94
CA PHE A 103 0.55 0.69 -0.35
C PHE A 103 0.19 1.92 0.49
N SER A 104 0.56 1.88 1.77
CA SER A 104 0.58 3.09 2.60
C SER A 104 1.73 3.99 2.14
N PHE A 105 1.50 5.30 2.11
CA PHE A 105 2.51 6.27 1.66
C PHE A 105 3.80 6.19 2.49
N GLU A 106 3.68 5.94 3.80
CA GLU A 106 4.82 5.72 4.70
C GLU A 106 5.63 4.46 4.37
N HIS A 107 5.01 3.42 3.81
CA HIS A 107 5.63 2.10 3.63
C HIS A 107 6.14 1.85 2.20
N PHE A 108 6.15 2.86 1.32
CA PHE A 108 6.84 2.72 0.03
C PHE A 108 8.34 2.57 0.26
N ASN A 109 8.89 1.38 -0.01
CA ASN A 109 10.32 1.13 0.01
C ASN A 109 10.99 1.55 -1.32
N ASP A 110 10.79 2.81 -1.73
CA ASP A 110 11.44 3.42 -2.90
C ASP A 110 11.67 4.91 -2.62
N LYS A 111 12.94 5.35 -2.73
CA LYS A 111 13.34 6.72 -2.37
C LYS A 111 12.71 7.78 -3.27
N GLU A 112 12.58 7.51 -4.56
CA GLU A 112 12.02 8.47 -5.52
C GLU A 112 10.52 8.67 -5.23
N ILE A 113 9.79 7.60 -4.93
CA ILE A 113 8.39 7.68 -4.53
C ILE A 113 8.24 8.44 -3.21
N GLN A 114 9.10 8.15 -2.21
CA GLN A 114 9.06 8.84 -0.92
C GLN A 114 9.36 10.34 -1.07
N GLU A 115 10.38 10.71 -1.83
CA GLU A 115 10.72 12.10 -2.11
C GLU A 115 9.58 12.82 -2.86
N PHE A 116 8.96 12.14 -3.82
CA PHE A 116 7.78 12.67 -4.52
C PHE A 116 6.65 12.99 -3.54
N ILE A 117 6.33 12.08 -2.62
CA ILE A 117 5.27 12.26 -1.62
C ILE A 117 5.61 13.39 -0.63
N ILE A 118 6.84 13.42 -0.12
CA ILE A 118 7.28 14.39 0.89
C ILE A 118 7.31 15.81 0.33
N ASN A 119 7.79 15.97 -0.90
CA ASN A 119 7.95 17.27 -1.54
C ASN A 119 6.65 17.79 -2.16
N HIS A 120 5.62 16.95 -2.32
CA HIS A 120 4.36 17.40 -2.88
C HIS A 120 3.58 18.28 -1.88
N PRO A 121 3.06 19.44 -2.32
CA PRO A 121 2.28 20.30 -1.45
C PRO A 121 0.99 19.59 -1.02
N ARG A 122 0.76 19.55 0.29
CA ARG A 122 -0.52 19.11 0.83
C ARG A 122 -1.55 20.23 0.78
N HIS A 123 -2.82 19.86 0.81
CA HIS A 123 -3.92 20.80 1.03
C HIS A 123 -3.97 21.34 2.46
N THR A 124 -4.59 22.50 2.62
CA THR A 124 -4.93 23.08 3.92
C THR A 124 -6.16 22.42 4.53
N VAL A 125 -7.08 21.93 3.69
CA VAL A 125 -8.28 21.19 4.07
C VAL A 125 -8.24 19.81 3.43
N CYS A 126 -8.52 18.78 4.22
CA CYS A 126 -8.55 17.41 3.74
C CYS A 126 -9.77 17.18 2.83
N ASP A 127 -9.54 16.73 1.60
CA ASP A 127 -10.59 16.28 0.70
C ASP A 127 -11.08 14.87 1.07
N HIS A 128 -12.37 14.63 0.92
CA HIS A 128 -12.99 13.35 1.26
C HIS A 128 -12.55 12.18 0.34
N LYS A 129 -12.09 12.48 -0.88
CA LYS A 129 -11.74 11.50 -1.90
C LYS A 129 -10.23 11.31 -2.04
N HIS A 130 -9.47 12.41 -2.05
CA HIS A 130 -8.03 12.46 -2.28
C HIS A 130 -7.22 12.72 -0.99
N GLY A 131 -7.90 13.03 0.11
CA GLY A 131 -7.27 13.24 1.40
C GLY A 131 -6.53 14.56 1.44
N TRP A 132 -5.29 14.53 1.91
CA TRP A 132 -4.44 15.72 2.02
C TRP A 132 -3.75 16.11 0.71
N PHE A 133 -4.02 15.42 -0.40
CA PHE A 133 -3.45 15.70 -1.71
C PHE A 133 -4.54 15.93 -2.76
N ASP A 134 -4.15 16.30 -3.97
CA ASP A 134 -5.07 16.54 -5.09
C ASP A 134 -5.16 15.33 -6.05
N ALA A 135 -6.13 15.40 -6.97
CA ALA A 135 -6.29 14.38 -8.00
C ALA A 135 -5.08 14.28 -8.96
N PRO A 136 -4.44 15.40 -9.38
CA PRO A 136 -3.18 15.35 -10.12
C PRO A 136 -2.05 14.57 -9.43
N PHE A 137 -1.86 14.74 -8.12
CA PHE A 137 -0.92 13.99 -7.30
C PHE A 137 -1.21 12.50 -7.38
N ASP A 138 -2.45 12.09 -7.13
CA ASP A 138 -2.85 10.69 -7.18
C ASP A 138 -2.54 10.05 -8.54
N LEU A 139 -2.82 10.78 -9.63
CA LEU A 139 -2.53 10.31 -10.98
C LEU A 139 -1.02 10.19 -11.23
N ALA A 140 -0.24 11.18 -10.80
CA ALA A 140 1.21 11.19 -10.94
C ALA A 140 1.87 10.07 -10.13
N LEU A 141 1.44 9.88 -8.87
CA LEU A 141 1.92 8.79 -8.00
C LEU A 141 1.61 7.42 -8.63
N ARG A 142 0.40 7.23 -9.15
CA ARG A 142 0.04 5.99 -9.87
C ARG A 142 0.97 5.76 -11.05
N LYS A 143 1.20 6.76 -11.89
CA LYS A 143 2.10 6.66 -13.06
C LYS A 143 3.52 6.29 -12.63
N LEU A 144 4.03 6.91 -11.57
CA LEU A 144 5.36 6.63 -11.03
C LEU A 144 5.45 5.17 -10.54
N VAL A 145 4.47 4.71 -9.77
CA VAL A 145 4.38 3.32 -9.30
C VAL A 145 4.30 2.35 -10.49
N TYR A 146 3.47 2.63 -11.51
CA TYR A 146 3.40 1.79 -12.72
C TYR A 146 4.71 1.76 -13.49
N ALA A 147 5.45 2.88 -13.57
CA ALA A 147 6.72 2.95 -14.26
C ALA A 147 7.81 2.13 -13.57
N LYS A 148 7.79 2.06 -12.24
CA LYS A 148 8.71 1.22 -11.45
C LYS A 148 8.36 -0.27 -11.51
N ILE A 149 7.12 -0.59 -11.82
CA ILE A 149 6.63 -1.97 -11.96
C ILE A 149 6.80 -2.46 -13.42
N ARG A 150 6.72 -1.62 -14.44
CA ARG A 150 6.81 -2.07 -15.85
C ARG A 150 8.22 -2.31 -16.35
#